data_AF-A0A538KFI8-F1
#
_entry.id   AF-A0A538KFI8-F1
#
_cell.length_a   1.000
_cell.length_b   1.000
_cell.length_c   1.000
_cell.angle_alpha   90.00
_cell.angle_beta   90.00
_cell.angle_gamma   90.00
#
_symmetry.space_group_name_H-M   'P 1'
#
loop_
_entity.id
_entity.type
_entity.pdbx_description
1 polymer ?
#
loop_
_entity_poly.entity_id
_entity_poly.type
_entity_poly.pdbx_seq_one_letter_code
_entity_poly.pdbx_strand_id
1 'polypeptide(L)'
;MSEQRQLVKAADEHVAEARLPGVVSFSSDRGGRQFSSPHAAKFRAAIALLVGLAIGAGVVAVVVLTTGSRSGSSAPWSAWKPSDSGKLGASEIADHIAPLYRISGTNQLAVVTVTNLGNSSAAAAASVAGTGPSGSGSTGLQIAVRPDANSSTLSLLSGHTIAYNLCGVGSSNCSIGVGTPSTNRLLLLRREALELAMYTFKYVSGTDNVVAILPPGHTVQSCTGLCPKPNQRATTKPANIALLFLHDELRPLLNQPLAATLQQPFPPPVDQVASAPDSPLVEQITARGMFTQNIEQAQDGSNLIVLNPLPPQ
;
A
#
# COMPACT_ATOMS: atom_id res chain seq x y z
N MET A 1 -24.75 -30.03 51.65
CA MET A 1 -25.47 -29.07 50.77
C MET A 1 -24.91 -29.30 49.37
N SER A 2 -25.20 -30.42 48.67
CA SER A 2 -26.45 -31.12 48.34
C SER A 2 -27.29 -30.44 47.26
N GLU A 3 -27.82 -31.29 46.36
CA GLU A 3 -28.68 -31.08 45.18
C GLU A 3 -27.96 -30.62 43.89
N GLN A 4 -27.77 -31.39 42.81
CA GLN A 4 -28.42 -32.59 42.23
C GLN A 4 -29.83 -32.36 41.63
N ARG A 5 -29.94 -32.48 40.28
CA ARG A 5 -31.07 -32.94 39.44
C ARG A 5 -30.93 -32.36 38.01
N GLN A 6 -31.29 -33.00 36.90
CA GLN A 6 -31.72 -34.35 36.59
C GLN A 6 -31.69 -34.51 35.05
N LEU A 7 -31.39 -35.73 34.60
CA LEU A 7 -31.58 -36.25 33.24
C LEU A 7 -33.03 -36.16 32.77
N VAL A 8 -33.26 -35.94 31.46
CA VAL A 8 -34.41 -36.49 30.73
C VAL A 8 -33.97 -37.04 29.37
N LYS A 9 -34.42 -38.25 29.11
CA LYS A 9 -34.25 -39.14 27.96
C LYS A 9 -35.66 -39.41 27.40
N ALA A 10 -35.85 -39.36 26.08
CA ALA A 10 -36.99 -39.91 25.33
C ALA A 10 -36.77 -39.58 23.83
N ALA A 11 -37.15 -40.37 22.83
CA ALA A 11 -37.66 -41.72 22.73
C ALA A 11 -37.53 -42.13 21.25
N ASP A 12 -37.20 -43.40 21.01
CA ASP A 12 -37.52 -44.13 19.78
C ASP A 12 -39.04 -44.40 19.76
N GLU A 13 -39.68 -44.36 18.58
CA GLU A 13 -40.54 -45.45 18.07
C GLU A 13 -41.23 -45.09 16.74
N HIS A 14 -41.03 -45.98 15.76
CA HIS A 14 -41.96 -46.62 14.82
C HIS A 14 -43.15 -45.88 14.18
N VAL A 15 -43.35 -46.21 12.89
CA VAL A 15 -44.56 -46.79 12.26
C VAL A 15 -44.79 -46.20 10.85
N ALA A 16 -44.74 -47.05 9.81
CA ALA A 16 -45.89 -47.36 8.94
C ALA A 16 -45.45 -48.05 7.64
N GLU A 17 -45.95 -49.26 7.46
CA GLU A 17 -45.86 -50.11 6.28
C GLU A 17 -47.24 -50.16 5.61
N ALA A 18 -47.36 -49.99 4.29
CA ALA A 18 -48.56 -50.41 3.54
C ALA A 18 -48.38 -50.47 2.00
N ARG A 19 -48.35 -51.72 1.51
CA ARG A 19 -49.09 -52.32 0.37
C ARG A 19 -49.18 -51.66 -1.03
N LEU A 20 -48.75 -52.46 -2.02
CA LEU A 20 -49.15 -52.56 -3.44
C LEU A 20 -50.69 -52.69 -3.63
N PRO A 21 -51.30 -52.37 -4.79
CA PRO A 21 -51.30 -53.24 -5.99
C PRO A 21 -51.46 -52.53 -7.37
N GLY A 22 -51.30 -53.27 -8.47
CA GLY A 22 -51.93 -52.90 -9.75
C GLY A 22 -51.19 -53.30 -11.01
N VAL A 23 -51.18 -54.61 -11.33
CA VAL A 23 -50.89 -55.09 -12.69
C VAL A 23 -52.14 -54.88 -13.54
N VAL A 24 -52.00 -54.19 -14.67
CA VAL A 24 -53.00 -54.19 -15.75
C VAL A 24 -52.29 -54.48 -17.06
N SER A 25 -52.43 -55.73 -17.52
CA SER A 25 -52.06 -56.16 -18.87
C SER A 25 -53.21 -55.85 -19.81
N PHE A 26 -52.96 -55.06 -20.86
CA PHE A 26 -53.81 -55.03 -22.05
C PHE A 26 -53.04 -55.56 -23.25
N SER A 27 -53.49 -56.73 -23.70
CA SER A 27 -53.15 -57.31 -25.00
C SER A 27 -53.94 -56.57 -26.08
N SER A 28 -53.23 -56.05 -27.08
CA SER A 28 -53.81 -55.63 -28.36
C SER A 28 -52.91 -56.16 -29.46
N ASP A 29 -53.26 -57.36 -29.90
CA ASP A 29 -52.85 -57.94 -31.17
C ASP A 29 -53.28 -57.03 -32.33
N ARG A 30 -52.31 -56.56 -33.11
CA ARG A 30 -52.54 -56.05 -34.47
C ARG A 30 -51.27 -56.21 -35.29
N GLY A 31 -51.26 -57.27 -36.09
CA GLY A 31 -50.33 -57.44 -37.20
C GLY A 31 -50.30 -56.19 -38.09
N GLY A 32 -49.12 -55.60 -38.22
CA GLY A 32 -48.82 -54.50 -39.12
C GLY A 32 -47.49 -54.81 -39.81
N ARG A 33 -47.57 -55.06 -41.11
CA ARG A 33 -46.48 -55.40 -42.02
C ARG A 33 -45.24 -54.54 -41.78
N GLN A 34 -44.07 -55.17 -41.64
CA GLN A 34 -42.78 -54.49 -41.73
C GLN A 34 -42.58 -53.98 -43.16
N PHE A 35 -42.99 -52.75 -43.43
CA PHE A 35 -42.39 -51.99 -44.50
C PHE A 35 -41.01 -51.57 -44.03
N SER A 36 -40.01 -52.39 -44.36
CA SER A 36 -38.61 -52.01 -44.24
C SER A 36 -38.36 -50.88 -45.24
N SER A 37 -38.56 -49.64 -44.80
CA SER A 37 -38.18 -48.49 -45.61
C SER A 37 -36.64 -48.42 -45.64
N PRO A 38 -36.01 -48.29 -46.82
CA PRO A 38 -34.54 -48.25 -46.97
C PRO A 38 -33.85 -47.08 -46.23
N HIS A 39 -34.62 -46.23 -45.56
CA HIS A 39 -34.17 -45.01 -44.90
C HIS A 39 -34.36 -45.04 -43.38
N ALA A 40 -34.97 -46.08 -42.81
CA ALA A 40 -35.15 -46.21 -41.36
C ALA A 40 -33.81 -46.22 -40.59
N ALA A 41 -32.78 -46.84 -41.16
CA ALA A 41 -31.42 -46.82 -40.59
C ALA A 41 -30.80 -45.42 -40.61
N LYS A 42 -31.01 -44.66 -41.70
CA LYS A 42 -30.50 -43.30 -41.85
C LYS A 42 -31.20 -42.32 -40.91
N PHE A 43 -32.50 -42.49 -40.69
CA PHE A 43 -33.28 -41.67 -39.77
C PHE A 43 -32.89 -41.92 -38.30
N ARG A 44 -32.63 -43.18 -37.93
CA ARG A 44 -32.11 -43.52 -36.59
C ARG A 44 -30.71 -42.97 -36.36
N ALA A 45 -29.84 -42.99 -37.36
CA ALA A 45 -28.51 -42.39 -37.27
C ALA A 45 -28.58 -40.85 -37.11
N ALA A 46 -29.47 -40.19 -37.85
CA ALA A 46 -29.69 -38.75 -37.75
C ALA A 46 -30.22 -38.34 -36.36
N ILE A 47 -31.18 -39.09 -35.80
CA ILE A 47 -31.70 -38.83 -34.46
C ILE A 47 -30.62 -39.08 -33.39
N ALA A 48 -29.85 -40.16 -33.50
CA ALA A 48 -28.76 -40.44 -32.55
C ALA A 48 -27.68 -39.34 -32.56
N LEU A 49 -27.36 -38.80 -33.75
CA LEU A 49 -26.41 -37.69 -33.89
C LEU A 49 -26.96 -36.40 -33.26
N LEU A 50 -28.23 -36.06 -33.50
CA LEU A 50 -28.87 -34.87 -32.91
C LEU A 50 -29.00 -34.96 -31.39
N VAL A 51 -29.37 -36.12 -30.86
CA VAL A 51 -29.43 -36.36 -29.40
C VAL A 51 -28.03 -36.31 -28.78
N GLY A 52 -27.02 -36.88 -29.44
CA GLY A 52 -25.62 -36.76 -29.02
C GLY A 52 -25.13 -35.31 -28.97
N LEU A 53 -25.50 -34.49 -29.96
CA LEU A 53 -25.17 -33.07 -30.01
C LEU A 53 -25.90 -32.26 -28.92
N ALA A 54 -27.16 -32.58 -28.64
CA ALA A 54 -27.94 -31.93 -27.59
C ALA A 54 -27.41 -32.25 -26.18
N ILE A 55 -27.04 -33.51 -25.92
CA ILE A 55 -26.42 -33.92 -24.64
C ILE A 55 -25.01 -33.32 -24.51
N GLY A 56 -24.23 -33.31 -25.61
CA GLY A 56 -22.91 -32.68 -25.65
C GLY A 56 -22.96 -31.17 -25.35
N ALA A 57 -23.93 -30.44 -25.92
CA ALA A 57 -24.15 -29.03 -25.62
C ALA A 57 -24.57 -28.78 -24.16
N GLY A 58 -25.38 -29.68 -23.57
CA GLY A 58 -25.75 -29.61 -22.16
C GLY A 58 -24.57 -29.80 -21.20
N VAL A 59 -23.68 -30.77 -21.48
CA VAL A 59 -22.47 -30.99 -20.67
C VAL A 59 -21.49 -29.83 -20.82
N VAL A 60 -21.31 -29.27 -22.02
CA VAL A 60 -20.47 -28.08 -22.23
C VAL A 60 -21.06 -26.86 -21.52
N ALA A 61 -22.38 -26.66 -21.55
CA ALA A 61 -23.02 -25.54 -20.84
C ALA A 61 -22.92 -25.68 -19.31
N VAL A 62 -23.07 -26.88 -18.76
CA VAL A 62 -22.88 -27.13 -17.32
C VAL A 62 -21.41 -27.00 -16.92
N VAL A 63 -20.47 -27.45 -17.75
CA VAL A 63 -19.04 -27.22 -17.52
C VAL A 63 -18.71 -25.72 -17.62
N VAL A 64 -19.25 -24.97 -18.57
CA VAL A 64 -19.00 -23.52 -18.70
C VAL A 64 -19.69 -22.71 -17.59
N LEU A 65 -20.80 -23.20 -17.02
CA LEU A 65 -21.48 -22.57 -15.87
C LEU A 65 -20.84 -22.93 -14.52
N THR A 66 -20.15 -24.07 -14.42
CA THR A 66 -19.45 -24.50 -13.19
C THR A 66 -17.96 -24.17 -13.19
N THR A 67 -17.35 -24.07 -14.37
CA THR A 67 -16.01 -23.48 -14.60
C THR A 67 -16.10 -22.00 -14.95
N GLY A 68 -17.32 -21.44 -14.93
CA GLY A 68 -17.61 -20.02 -14.93
C GLY A 68 -16.59 -19.34 -14.04
N SER A 69 -15.66 -18.70 -14.71
CA SER A 69 -14.39 -18.26 -14.19
C SER A 69 -14.62 -17.65 -12.83
N ARG A 70 -14.00 -18.21 -11.79
CA ARG A 70 -13.43 -17.33 -10.77
C ARG A 70 -12.45 -16.49 -11.54
N SER A 71 -12.94 -15.44 -12.20
CA SER A 71 -12.18 -14.28 -12.54
C SER A 71 -11.54 -13.94 -11.21
N GLY A 72 -10.28 -14.31 -11.05
CA GLY A 72 -9.46 -13.80 -9.97
C GLY A 72 -9.45 -12.32 -10.23
N SER A 73 -10.45 -11.62 -9.70
CA SER A 73 -10.36 -10.20 -9.46
C SER A 73 -9.15 -10.11 -8.57
N SER A 74 -7.98 -9.87 -9.18
CA SER A 74 -6.78 -9.54 -8.45
C SER A 74 -7.22 -8.46 -7.48
N ALA A 75 -7.14 -8.76 -6.18
CA ALA A 75 -7.55 -7.80 -5.17
C ALA A 75 -6.91 -6.45 -5.54
N PRO A 76 -7.69 -5.35 -5.52
CA PRO A 76 -7.14 -4.05 -5.88
C PRO A 76 -5.90 -3.78 -5.03
N TRP A 77 -4.90 -3.11 -5.61
CA TRP A 77 -3.63 -2.87 -4.91
C TRP A 77 -3.85 -2.17 -3.57
N SER A 78 -4.78 -1.21 -3.51
CA SER A 78 -5.27 -0.57 -2.28
C SER A 78 -6.79 -0.38 -2.33
N ALA A 79 -7.41 -0.13 -1.17
CA ALA A 79 -8.84 0.12 -1.06
C ALA A 79 -9.27 1.49 -1.62
N TRP A 80 -8.35 2.45 -1.65
CA TRP A 80 -8.54 3.80 -2.17
C TRP A 80 -7.45 4.14 -3.18
N LYS A 81 -7.72 5.07 -4.11
CA LYS A 81 -6.73 5.64 -5.04
C LYS A 81 -7.11 7.09 -5.37
N PRO A 82 -6.13 7.96 -5.74
CA PRO A 82 -6.44 9.30 -6.21
C PRO A 82 -7.19 9.28 -7.55
N SER A 83 -7.86 10.38 -7.85
CA SER A 83 -8.56 10.65 -9.09
C SER A 83 -7.61 11.12 -10.21
N ASP A 84 -6.54 11.82 -9.83
CA ASP A 84 -5.50 12.36 -10.71
C ASP A 84 -4.18 11.58 -10.56
N SER A 85 -3.38 11.50 -11.63
CA SER A 85 -2.09 10.80 -11.65
C SER A 85 -0.88 11.74 -11.69
N GLY A 86 -1.07 13.04 -11.50
CA GLY A 86 -0.03 14.06 -11.48
C GLY A 86 0.14 14.69 -10.09
N LYS A 87 0.53 15.97 -10.06
CA LYS A 87 0.76 16.72 -8.81
C LYS A 87 -0.50 16.89 -7.97
N LEU A 88 -1.67 16.96 -8.61
CA LEU A 88 -2.95 16.97 -7.89
C LEU A 88 -3.20 15.61 -7.22
N GLY A 89 -2.90 14.51 -7.92
CA GLY A 89 -2.92 13.17 -7.34
C GLY A 89 -2.03 13.02 -6.10
N ALA A 90 -0.83 13.58 -6.12
CA ALA A 90 0.05 13.63 -4.94
C ALA A 90 -0.59 14.40 -3.77
N SER A 91 -1.31 15.49 -4.06
CA SER A 91 -2.02 16.26 -3.03
C SER A 91 -3.20 15.47 -2.46
N GLU A 92 -3.98 14.80 -3.30
CA GLU A 92 -5.06 13.90 -2.86
C GLU A 92 -4.53 12.74 -2.00
N ILE A 93 -3.37 12.19 -2.35
CA ILE A 93 -2.69 11.16 -1.56
C ILE A 93 -2.34 11.70 -0.17
N ALA A 94 -1.76 12.90 -0.08
CA ALA A 94 -1.45 13.57 1.19
C ALA A 94 -2.72 13.78 2.04
N ASP A 95 -3.79 14.30 1.44
CA ASP A 95 -5.07 14.54 2.11
C ASP A 95 -5.76 13.26 2.57
N HIS A 96 -5.56 12.15 1.85
CA HIS A 96 -6.09 10.84 2.22
C HIS A 96 -5.32 10.19 3.38
N ILE A 97 -3.98 10.22 3.31
CA ILE A 97 -3.11 9.47 4.23
C ILE A 97 -2.92 10.20 5.55
N ALA A 98 -2.65 11.51 5.53
CA ALA A 98 -2.30 12.27 6.74
C ALA A 98 -3.30 12.11 7.91
N PRO A 99 -4.64 12.13 7.67
CA PRO A 99 -5.62 11.99 8.76
C PRO A 99 -5.66 10.62 9.44
N LEU A 100 -5.06 9.59 8.81
CA LEU A 100 -4.96 8.23 9.35
C LEU A 100 -3.89 8.14 10.45
N TYR A 101 -2.89 9.02 10.41
CA TYR A 101 -1.76 9.00 11.34
C TYR A 101 -1.99 9.93 12.52
N ARG A 102 -1.98 9.34 13.72
CA ARG A 102 -2.41 10.01 14.95
C ARG A 102 -1.43 9.81 16.09
N ILE A 103 -1.21 10.87 16.87
CA ILE A 103 -0.44 10.79 18.12
C ILE A 103 -1.24 10.10 19.22
N SER A 104 -2.55 10.35 19.25
CA SER A 104 -3.54 9.79 20.18
C SER A 104 -4.87 9.70 19.44
N GLY A 105 -5.90 9.07 20.03
CA GLY A 105 -7.19 8.91 19.35
C GLY A 105 -7.79 10.21 18.77
N THR A 106 -7.49 11.36 19.37
CA THR A 106 -8.05 12.67 18.97
C THR A 106 -7.09 13.58 18.20
N ASN A 107 -5.77 13.36 18.29
CA ASN A 107 -4.78 14.30 17.75
C ASN A 107 -4.06 13.71 16.53
N GLN A 108 -4.17 14.40 15.39
CA GLN A 108 -3.41 14.09 14.18
C GLN A 108 -1.90 14.28 14.43
N LEU A 109 -1.08 13.47 13.77
CA LEU A 109 0.37 13.50 13.90
C LEU A 109 0.97 14.71 13.17
N ALA A 110 0.66 14.85 11.87
CA ALA A 110 1.15 15.91 11.01
C ALA A 110 0.13 16.20 9.90
N VAL A 111 0.15 17.42 9.38
CA VAL A 111 -0.44 17.76 8.08
C VAL A 111 0.60 17.52 7.01
N VAL A 112 0.20 16.89 5.91
CA VAL A 112 1.08 16.60 4.78
C VAL A 112 0.76 17.56 3.64
N THR A 113 1.79 18.16 3.04
CA THR A 113 1.64 19.04 1.87
C THR A 113 2.65 18.68 0.79
N VAL A 114 2.32 18.87 -0.49
CA VAL A 114 3.27 18.68 -1.58
C VAL A 114 4.17 19.91 -1.69
N THR A 115 5.48 19.70 -1.65
CA THR A 115 6.50 20.73 -1.85
C THR A 115 6.68 21.01 -3.33
N ASN A 116 6.59 22.28 -3.72
CA ASN A 116 6.86 22.70 -5.10
C ASN A 116 8.36 22.69 -5.38
N LEU A 117 8.84 21.60 -5.96
CA LEU A 117 10.20 21.50 -6.47
C LEU A 117 10.32 22.19 -7.83
N GLY A 118 11.44 22.90 -8.03
CA GLY A 118 11.89 23.32 -9.35
C GLY A 118 12.31 22.11 -10.18
N ASN A 119 12.09 22.15 -11.49
CA ASN A 119 12.45 21.03 -12.36
C ASN A 119 13.97 20.80 -12.37
N SER A 120 14.46 19.76 -11.69
CA SER A 120 15.88 19.37 -11.63
C SER A 120 16.48 19.08 -13.02
N SER A 121 15.67 18.55 -13.94
CA SER A 121 16.08 18.25 -15.33
C SER A 121 16.32 19.50 -16.18
N ALA A 122 15.61 20.60 -15.91
CA ALA A 122 15.84 21.87 -16.59
C ALA A 122 17.14 22.55 -16.10
N ALA A 123 17.44 22.43 -14.79
CA ALA A 123 18.65 22.99 -14.22
C ALA A 123 19.93 22.22 -14.62
N ALA A 124 19.86 20.88 -14.69
CA ALA A 124 20.97 20.05 -15.18
C ALA A 124 21.25 20.25 -16.69
N ALA A 125 20.22 20.55 -17.50
CA ALA A 125 20.39 20.89 -18.91
C ALA A 125 20.93 22.32 -19.11
N ALA A 126 20.50 23.27 -18.27
CA ALA A 126 20.95 24.66 -18.34
C ALA A 126 22.42 24.84 -17.92
N SER A 127 22.94 24.02 -16.99
CA SER A 127 24.34 24.07 -16.58
C SER A 127 25.33 23.55 -17.64
N VAL A 128 24.87 22.72 -18.58
CA VAL A 128 25.70 22.16 -19.67
C VAL A 128 25.70 23.05 -20.91
N ALA A 129 24.65 23.85 -21.13
CA ALA A 129 24.47 24.60 -22.37
C ALA A 129 25.10 26.01 -22.39
N GLY A 130 25.56 26.56 -21.25
CA GLY A 130 26.14 27.92 -21.18
C GLY A 130 25.19 29.08 -21.56
N THR A 131 23.99 28.77 -22.04
CA THR A 131 22.91 29.69 -22.35
C THR A 131 21.91 29.71 -21.19
N GLY A 132 22.23 30.46 -20.14
CA GLY A 132 21.26 30.77 -19.11
C GLY A 132 20.16 31.67 -19.68
N PRO A 133 18.86 31.34 -19.56
CA PRO A 133 17.82 32.28 -19.88
C PRO A 133 17.82 33.36 -18.79
N SER A 134 18.31 34.55 -19.15
CA SER A 134 18.01 35.79 -18.43
C SER A 134 16.51 36.06 -18.57
N GLY A 135 15.70 35.48 -17.69
CA GLY A 135 14.25 35.63 -17.72
C GLY A 135 13.56 35.01 -16.51
N SER A 136 13.20 35.84 -15.54
CA SER A 136 12.14 35.61 -14.55
C SER A 136 12.31 34.43 -13.57
N GLY A 137 13.18 34.60 -12.57
CA GLY A 137 12.84 34.46 -11.14
C GLY A 137 12.09 33.22 -10.65
N SER A 138 12.30 32.04 -11.23
CA SER A 138 11.95 30.77 -10.58
C SER A 138 13.12 30.36 -9.68
N THR A 139 13.15 30.86 -8.44
CA THR A 139 13.93 30.30 -7.32
C THR A 139 13.38 28.90 -7.01
N GLY A 140 13.64 27.97 -7.92
CA GLY A 140 13.13 26.60 -7.84
C GLY A 140 13.82 25.88 -6.71
N LEU A 141 13.06 25.39 -5.75
CA LEU A 141 13.57 24.54 -4.68
C LEU A 141 14.02 23.20 -5.28
N GLN A 142 15.27 22.80 -5.09
CA GLN A 142 15.76 21.51 -5.60
C GLN A 142 16.23 20.60 -4.48
N ILE A 143 16.47 19.33 -4.79
CA ILE A 143 16.97 18.35 -3.84
C ILE A 143 18.34 17.88 -4.28
N ALA A 144 19.31 18.00 -3.39
CA ALA A 144 20.66 17.47 -3.57
C ALA A 144 20.92 16.39 -2.52
N VAL A 145 21.64 15.34 -2.91
CA VAL A 145 22.00 14.23 -2.03
C VAL A 145 23.51 14.18 -1.94
N ARG A 146 24.02 14.03 -0.72
CA ARG A 146 25.42 13.71 -0.47
C ARG A 146 25.58 12.18 -0.51
N PRO A 147 26.51 11.62 -1.32
CA PRO A 147 26.63 10.18 -1.49
C PRO A 147 27.10 9.46 -0.23
N ASP A 148 27.90 10.13 0.60
CA ASP A 148 28.36 9.64 1.90
C ASP A 148 28.57 10.81 2.88
N ALA A 149 28.64 10.52 4.18
CA ALA A 149 28.70 11.57 5.21
C ALA A 149 30.00 12.40 5.18
N ASN A 150 31.06 11.93 4.52
CA ASN A 150 32.38 12.56 4.49
C ASN A 150 32.69 13.25 3.15
N SER A 151 31.91 12.96 2.11
CA SER A 151 32.10 13.55 0.79
C SER A 151 31.87 15.06 0.84
N SER A 152 32.66 15.83 0.12
CA SER A 152 32.39 17.25 -0.13
C SER A 152 31.47 17.47 -1.34
N THR A 153 31.21 16.43 -2.14
CA THR A 153 30.41 16.52 -3.37
C THR A 153 28.92 16.41 -3.09
N LEU A 154 28.14 17.21 -3.80
CA LEU A 154 26.69 17.17 -3.82
C LEU A 154 26.22 16.72 -5.20
N SER A 155 25.33 15.75 -5.24
CA SER A 155 24.70 15.29 -6.47
C SER A 155 23.25 15.74 -6.50
N LEU A 156 22.84 16.43 -7.56
CA LEU A 156 21.44 16.79 -7.73
C LEU A 156 20.60 15.52 -7.92
N LEU A 157 19.51 15.39 -7.15
CA LEU A 157 18.60 14.27 -7.30
C LEU A 157 17.93 14.36 -8.67
N SER A 158 18.20 13.35 -9.49
CA SER A 158 17.74 13.25 -10.87
C SER A 158 16.43 12.48 -10.94
N GLY A 159 15.64 12.73 -11.99
CA GLY A 159 14.32 12.11 -12.18
C GLY A 159 13.17 12.98 -11.69
N HIS A 160 11.95 12.50 -11.87
CA HIS A 160 10.74 13.13 -11.35
C HIS A 160 10.62 12.85 -9.85
N THR A 161 10.73 13.90 -9.05
CA THR A 161 10.64 13.80 -7.59
C THR A 161 9.37 14.45 -7.08
N ILE A 162 8.63 13.72 -6.26
CA ILE A 162 7.56 14.27 -5.43
C ILE A 162 8.10 14.45 -4.02
N ALA A 163 8.06 15.67 -3.50
CA ALA A 163 8.42 15.94 -2.11
C ALA A 163 7.18 16.24 -1.28
N TYR A 164 7.06 15.61 -0.13
CA TYR A 164 6.06 15.87 0.89
C TYR A 164 6.70 16.57 2.08
N ASN A 165 6.08 17.64 2.54
CA ASN A 165 6.41 18.29 3.80
C ASN A 165 5.39 17.87 4.87
N LEU A 166 5.85 17.10 5.85
CA LEU A 166 5.07 16.71 7.02
C LEU A 166 5.26 17.80 8.09
N CYS A 167 4.23 18.61 8.31
CA CYS A 167 4.22 19.69 9.27
C CYS A 167 3.45 19.26 10.52
N GLY A 168 4.13 19.20 11.66
CA GLY A 168 3.53 18.85 12.94
C GLY A 168 2.42 19.82 13.35
N VAL A 169 1.40 19.30 14.02
CA VAL A 169 0.26 20.08 14.50
C VAL A 169 0.47 20.50 15.97
N GLY A 170 -0.04 21.68 16.33
CA GLY A 170 -0.14 22.11 17.73
C GLY A 170 1.08 22.85 18.30
N SER A 171 2.05 23.24 17.47
CA SER A 171 3.20 24.08 17.88
C SER A 171 3.66 25.01 16.74
N SER A 172 4.62 25.89 17.03
CA SER A 172 5.28 26.76 16.06
C SER A 172 6.29 25.99 15.20
N ASN A 173 6.64 26.56 14.04
CA ASN A 173 7.72 26.09 13.14
C ASN A 173 7.54 24.63 12.67
N CYS A 174 6.30 24.21 12.40
CA CYS A 174 5.98 22.84 11.97
C CYS A 174 6.40 21.73 12.92
N SER A 175 6.70 22.04 14.18
CA SER A 175 6.97 21.02 15.21
C SER A 175 5.68 20.38 15.72
N ILE A 176 5.77 19.14 16.21
CA ILE A 176 4.64 18.46 16.84
C ILE A 176 4.52 18.96 18.28
N GLY A 177 3.42 19.65 18.60
CA GLY A 177 3.25 20.33 19.89
C GLY A 177 2.73 19.49 21.04
N VAL A 178 2.29 18.26 20.76
CA VAL A 178 1.70 17.36 21.74
C VAL A 178 2.58 16.13 21.99
N GLY A 179 2.58 15.66 23.24
CA GLY A 179 3.33 14.48 23.69
C GLY A 179 4.85 14.63 23.66
N THR A 180 5.55 13.65 24.21
CA THR A 180 7.03 13.62 24.23
C THR A 180 7.60 13.04 22.94
N PRO A 181 8.64 13.66 22.32
CA PRO A 181 9.40 13.03 21.26
C PRO A 181 9.92 11.66 21.68
N SER A 182 9.76 10.65 20.82
CA SER A 182 10.13 9.27 21.10
C SER A 182 10.52 8.53 19.83
N THR A 183 11.21 7.41 19.99
CA THR A 183 11.53 6.49 18.88
C THR A 183 10.25 5.98 18.20
N ASN A 184 9.21 5.68 18.98
CA ASN A 184 7.91 5.28 18.45
C ASN A 184 7.25 6.37 17.60
N ARG A 185 7.34 7.64 18.03
CA ARG A 185 6.82 8.75 17.22
C ARG A 185 7.54 8.84 15.88
N LEU A 186 8.86 8.69 15.89
CA LEU A 186 9.66 8.67 14.67
C LEU A 186 9.29 7.45 13.80
N LEU A 187 9.08 6.28 14.38
CA LEU A 187 8.63 5.09 13.67
C LEU A 187 7.27 5.32 12.97
N LEU A 188 6.33 5.97 13.65
CA LEU A 188 5.03 6.28 13.07
C LEU A 188 5.15 7.28 11.90
N LEU A 189 6.00 8.31 12.02
CA LEU A 189 6.31 9.24 10.93
C LEU A 189 6.98 8.53 9.74
N ARG A 190 7.88 7.57 10.01
CA ARG A 190 8.54 6.76 8.97
C ARG A 190 7.53 5.86 8.24
N ARG A 191 6.57 5.28 8.97
CA ARG A 191 5.47 4.51 8.39
C ARG A 191 4.58 5.38 7.49
N GLU A 192 4.22 6.60 7.94
CA GLU A 192 3.47 7.58 7.14
C GLU A 192 4.19 7.95 5.85
N ALA A 193 5.48 8.26 5.95
CA ALA A 193 6.33 8.56 4.81
C ALA A 193 6.42 7.40 3.81
N LEU A 194 6.52 6.15 4.30
CA LEU A 194 6.54 4.97 3.44
C LEU A 194 5.21 4.77 2.73
N GLU A 195 4.08 4.95 3.42
CA GLU A 195 2.76 4.83 2.80
C GLU A 195 2.55 5.90 1.72
N LEU A 196 2.90 7.16 2.00
CA LEU A 196 2.90 8.25 1.03
C LEU A 196 3.73 7.88 -0.21
N ALA A 197 4.94 7.35 -0.01
CA ALA A 197 5.81 6.94 -1.11
C ALA A 197 5.21 5.80 -1.94
N MET A 198 4.70 4.76 -1.30
CA MET A 198 4.08 3.62 -1.99
C MET A 198 2.86 4.04 -2.83
N TYR A 199 1.97 4.87 -2.28
CA TYR A 199 0.84 5.40 -3.03
C TYR A 199 1.29 6.27 -4.20
N THR A 200 2.29 7.13 -3.98
CA THR A 200 2.81 8.03 -5.02
C THR A 200 3.42 7.24 -6.16
N PHE A 201 4.29 6.27 -5.88
CA PHE A 201 4.86 5.40 -6.91
C PHE A 201 3.81 4.57 -7.63
N LYS A 202 2.74 4.17 -6.94
CA LYS A 202 1.66 3.40 -7.55
C LYS A 202 0.80 4.22 -8.50
N TYR A 203 0.47 5.46 -8.12
CA TYR A 203 -0.61 6.22 -8.75
C TYR A 203 -0.17 7.53 -9.41
N VAL A 204 0.97 8.10 -9.06
CA VAL A 204 1.50 9.32 -9.67
C VAL A 204 2.50 8.94 -10.77
N SER A 205 2.07 9.15 -12.01
CA SER A 205 2.76 8.68 -13.20
C SER A 205 4.15 9.29 -13.36
N GLY A 206 5.13 8.45 -13.65
CA GLY A 206 6.50 8.87 -13.95
C GLY A 206 7.30 9.29 -12.73
N THR A 207 6.85 9.02 -11.50
CA THR A 207 7.60 9.34 -10.28
C THR A 207 8.76 8.38 -10.06
N ASP A 208 9.98 8.92 -10.07
CA ASP A 208 11.21 8.15 -9.82
C ASP A 208 11.58 8.16 -8.33
N ASN A 209 11.34 9.30 -7.65
CA ASN A 209 11.73 9.51 -6.27
C ASN A 209 10.60 10.14 -5.45
N VAL A 210 10.55 9.77 -4.17
CA VAL A 210 9.70 10.45 -3.18
C VAL A 210 10.57 10.90 -2.01
N VAL A 211 10.43 12.17 -1.62
CA VAL A 211 11.10 12.72 -0.44
C VAL A 211 10.08 13.14 0.59
N ALA A 212 10.16 12.62 1.81
CA ALA A 212 9.30 13.03 2.92
C ALA A 212 10.13 13.81 3.95
N ILE A 213 9.87 15.11 4.09
CA ILE A 213 10.51 15.99 5.06
C ILE A 213 9.71 15.88 6.36
N LEU A 214 10.34 15.39 7.43
CA LEU A 214 9.66 15.18 8.70
C LEU A 214 9.55 16.47 9.52
N PRO A 215 8.58 16.55 10.47
CA PRO A 215 8.53 17.64 11.43
C PRO A 215 9.86 17.78 12.18
N PRO A 216 10.35 19.01 12.42
CA PRO A 216 11.55 19.22 13.21
C PRO A 216 11.38 18.63 14.60
N GLY A 217 12.37 17.84 15.00
CA GLY A 217 12.43 17.19 16.30
C GLY A 217 13.74 17.50 17.02
N HIS A 218 13.96 16.76 18.10
CA HIS A 218 15.24 16.75 18.78
C HIS A 218 15.54 15.37 19.34
N THR A 219 16.81 15.02 19.37
CA THR A 219 17.30 13.85 20.09
C THR A 219 17.80 14.29 21.46
N VAL A 220 17.53 13.49 22.48
CA VAL A 220 18.06 13.69 23.83
C VAL A 220 19.12 12.62 24.04
N GLN A 221 20.39 13.01 23.93
CA GLN A 221 21.49 12.10 24.21
C GLN A 221 21.74 12.12 25.72
N SER A 222 21.13 11.15 26.40
CA SER A 222 21.35 10.87 27.81
C SER A 222 22.53 9.93 27.94
N CYS A 223 23.48 10.26 28.81
CA CYS A 223 24.66 9.44 29.01
C CYS A 223 24.28 8.24 29.91
N THR A 224 23.92 7.12 29.30
CA THR A 224 23.62 5.86 29.98
C THR A 224 24.89 5.03 30.09
N GLY A 225 25.76 5.32 31.05
CA GLY A 225 27.03 4.59 31.27
C GLY A 225 28.07 5.36 32.09
N LEU A 226 29.34 4.93 31.97
CA LEU A 226 30.50 5.63 32.54
C LEU A 226 30.74 6.94 31.78
N CYS A 227 30.05 7.99 32.17
CA CYS A 227 30.27 9.33 31.64
C CYS A 227 31.61 9.86 32.16
N PRO A 228 32.48 10.44 31.32
CA PRO A 228 33.72 11.08 31.78
C PRO A 228 33.48 12.17 32.82
N LYS A 229 32.24 12.69 32.92
CA LYS A 229 31.82 13.69 33.89
C LYS A 229 30.49 13.23 34.55
N PRO A 230 30.46 12.99 35.87
CA PRO A 230 29.29 12.44 36.58
C PRO A 230 28.05 13.36 36.65
N ASN A 231 28.09 14.55 36.05
CA ASN A 231 26.99 15.52 36.03
C ASN A 231 26.73 16.10 34.62
N GLN A 232 27.05 15.36 33.55
CA GLN A 232 26.81 15.84 32.20
C GLN A 232 25.30 15.83 31.90
N ARG A 233 24.71 17.02 31.88
CA ARG A 233 23.30 17.26 31.52
C ARG A 233 23.03 16.66 30.14
N ALA A 234 21.90 15.98 29.98
CA ALA A 234 21.47 15.42 28.70
C ALA A 234 21.56 16.51 27.62
N THR A 235 22.20 16.19 26.50
CA THR A 235 22.36 17.14 25.39
C THR A 235 21.21 16.95 24.41
N THR A 236 20.47 18.03 24.19
CA THR A 236 19.39 18.07 23.20
C THR A 236 19.96 18.59 21.89
N LYS A 237 19.88 17.80 20.82
CA LYS A 237 20.32 18.19 19.47
C LYS A 237 19.12 18.27 18.53
N PRO A 238 19.00 19.31 17.69
CA PRO A 238 17.98 19.34 16.64
C PRO A 238 18.09 18.12 15.72
N ALA A 239 16.93 17.60 15.31
CA ALA A 239 16.82 16.49 14.38
C ALA A 239 15.90 16.91 13.23
N ASN A 240 16.52 17.39 12.15
CA ASN A 240 15.84 17.69 10.89
C ASN A 240 16.04 16.49 9.98
N ILE A 241 15.03 15.62 9.91
CA ILE A 241 15.12 14.34 9.21
C ILE A 241 14.27 14.42 7.94
N ALA A 242 14.77 13.82 6.87
CA ALA A 242 13.98 13.51 5.68
C ALA A 242 14.17 12.04 5.30
N LEU A 243 13.16 11.48 4.64
CA LEU A 243 13.25 10.17 4.01
C LEU A 243 13.30 10.32 2.49
N LEU A 244 14.23 9.65 1.84
CA LEU A 244 14.28 9.48 0.39
C LEU A 244 13.91 8.04 0.06
N PHE A 245 12.95 7.88 -0.83
CA PHE A 245 12.55 6.61 -1.41
C PHE A 245 12.80 6.63 -2.90
N LEU A 246 13.33 5.52 -3.43
CA LEU A 246 13.54 5.30 -4.85
C LEU A 246 12.51 4.28 -5.35
N HIS A 247 11.90 4.55 -6.51
CA HIS A 247 10.90 3.66 -7.09
C HIS A 247 11.44 2.23 -7.28
N ASP A 248 12.67 2.10 -7.77
CA ASP A 248 13.30 0.81 -8.04
C ASP A 248 13.52 -0.04 -6.78
N GLU A 249 13.78 0.60 -5.62
CA GLU A 249 13.95 -0.09 -4.34
C GLU A 249 12.61 -0.61 -3.79
N LEU A 250 11.52 0.13 -4.00
CA LEU A 250 10.19 -0.26 -3.53
C LEU A 250 9.43 -1.14 -4.53
N ARG A 251 9.93 -1.31 -5.76
CA ARG A 251 9.27 -2.09 -6.82
C ARG A 251 8.80 -3.48 -6.39
N PRO A 252 9.56 -4.29 -5.62
CA PRO A 252 9.05 -5.58 -5.14
C PRO A 252 7.80 -5.46 -4.28
N LEU A 253 7.71 -4.40 -3.45
CA LEU A 253 6.57 -4.13 -2.57
C LEU A 253 5.36 -3.57 -3.35
N LEU A 254 5.60 -2.87 -4.46
CA LEU A 254 4.55 -2.33 -5.33
C LEU A 254 3.84 -3.40 -6.17
N ASN A 255 4.46 -4.59 -6.32
CA ASN A 255 3.92 -5.73 -7.06
C ASN A 255 2.93 -6.58 -6.26
N GLN A 256 2.80 -6.33 -4.96
CA GLN A 256 1.81 -6.95 -4.09
C GLN A 256 0.81 -5.90 -3.59
N PRO A 257 -0.41 -6.31 -3.18
CA PRO A 257 -1.34 -5.37 -2.56
C PRO A 257 -0.71 -4.66 -1.36
N LEU A 258 -1.07 -3.40 -1.14
CA LEU A 258 -0.57 -2.58 -0.04
C LEU A 258 -0.71 -3.30 1.30
N ALA A 259 -1.83 -3.99 1.52
CA ALA A 259 -2.09 -4.76 2.73
C ALA A 259 -1.10 -5.92 2.99
N ALA A 260 -0.34 -6.35 1.99
CA ALA A 260 0.75 -7.32 2.19
C ALA A 260 2.01 -6.67 2.78
N THR A 261 2.15 -5.35 2.65
CA THR A 261 3.29 -4.56 3.17
C THR A 261 2.89 -3.81 4.45
N LEU A 262 1.81 -3.04 4.39
CA LEU A 262 1.22 -2.30 5.50
C LEU A 262 -0.08 -2.99 5.91
N GLN A 263 0.02 -3.97 6.80
CA GLN A 263 -1.08 -4.89 7.11
C GLN A 263 -2.25 -4.23 7.82
N GLN A 264 -2.00 -3.11 8.51
CA GLN A 264 -3.02 -2.38 9.23
C GLN A 264 -3.52 -1.21 8.37
N PRO A 265 -4.80 -1.22 7.93
CA PRO A 265 -5.37 -0.12 7.14
C PRO A 265 -5.47 1.17 7.94
N PHE A 266 -5.57 1.06 9.27
CA PHE A 266 -5.49 2.18 10.20
C PHE A 266 -4.19 2.04 11.01
N PRO A 267 -3.24 2.97 10.87
CA PRO A 267 -2.02 2.97 11.66
C PRO A 267 -2.37 2.99 13.16
N PRO A 268 -1.66 2.22 13.98
CA PRO A 268 -1.82 2.29 15.42
C PRO A 268 -1.27 3.63 15.95
N PRO A 269 -1.76 4.12 17.10
CA PRO A 269 -1.21 5.29 17.75
C PRO A 269 0.24 5.08 18.20
N VAL A 270 0.92 6.19 18.56
CA VAL A 270 2.36 6.20 18.90
C VAL A 270 2.74 5.23 20.03
N ASP A 271 1.88 4.98 21.00
CA ASP A 271 2.14 4.04 22.09
C ASP A 271 2.12 2.57 21.66
N GLN A 272 1.48 2.26 20.52
CA GLN A 272 1.26 0.90 20.03
C GLN A 272 2.07 0.56 18.77
N VAL A 273 2.60 1.56 18.07
CA VAL A 273 3.30 1.36 16.80
C VAL A 273 4.48 0.39 16.91
N ALA A 274 5.24 0.38 18.00
CA ALA A 274 6.36 -0.55 18.16
C ALA A 274 5.93 -2.04 18.15
N SER A 275 4.66 -2.33 18.46
CA SER A 275 4.10 -3.69 18.45
C SER A 275 3.30 -3.99 17.17
N ALA A 276 3.25 -3.07 16.21
CA ALA A 276 2.55 -3.27 14.96
C ALA A 276 3.25 -4.37 14.13
N PRO A 277 2.49 -5.25 13.43
CA PRO A 277 3.08 -6.34 12.64
C PRO A 277 4.03 -5.87 11.53
N ASP A 278 3.82 -4.67 11.00
CA ASP A 278 4.59 -4.07 9.91
C ASP A 278 5.79 -3.24 10.40
N SER A 279 5.94 -3.01 11.71
CA SER A 279 7.00 -2.15 12.25
C SER A 279 8.43 -2.59 11.92
N PRO A 280 8.80 -3.88 12.05
CA PRO A 280 10.14 -4.32 11.64
C PRO A 280 10.44 -4.06 10.16
N LEU A 281 9.43 -4.21 9.31
CA LEU A 281 9.55 -3.97 7.87
C LEU A 281 9.69 -2.46 7.57
N VAL A 282 8.88 -1.63 8.22
CA VAL A 282 8.98 -0.17 8.13
C VAL A 282 10.38 0.26 8.56
N GLU A 283 10.88 -0.20 9.70
CA GLU A 283 12.22 0.12 10.18
C GLU A 283 13.29 -0.28 9.17
N GLN A 284 13.23 -1.50 8.66
CA GLN A 284 14.20 -2.02 7.70
C GLN A 284 14.24 -1.21 6.39
N ILE A 285 13.07 -0.94 5.80
CA ILE A 285 12.97 -0.22 4.52
C ILE A 285 13.44 1.22 4.69
N THR A 286 12.95 1.89 5.74
CA THR A 286 13.18 3.33 5.91
C THR A 286 14.53 3.67 6.53
N ALA A 287 15.26 2.69 7.09
CA ALA A 287 16.56 2.94 7.72
C ALA A 287 17.62 3.43 6.72
N ARG A 288 17.61 2.88 5.49
CA ARG A 288 18.57 3.26 4.43
C ARG A 288 18.25 4.61 3.81
N GLY A 289 16.96 4.93 3.75
CA GLY A 289 16.45 6.16 3.16
C GLY A 289 16.46 7.35 4.11
N MET A 290 17.08 7.27 5.30
CA MET A 290 17.01 8.34 6.29
C MET A 290 18.20 9.30 6.20
N PHE A 291 17.90 10.58 6.05
CA PHE A 291 18.88 11.64 5.89
C PHE A 291 18.65 12.74 6.92
N THR A 292 19.72 13.40 7.34
CA THR A 292 19.58 14.76 7.88
C THR A 292 19.37 15.72 6.73
N GLN A 293 18.48 16.68 6.90
CA GLN A 293 18.15 17.66 5.87
C GLN A 293 18.51 19.07 6.32
N ASN A 294 19.13 19.83 5.41
CA ASN A 294 19.46 21.24 5.58
C ASN A 294 19.03 22.02 4.34
N ILE A 295 18.60 23.26 4.52
CA ILE A 295 18.35 24.17 3.40
C ILE A 295 19.61 25.01 3.18
N GLU A 296 20.16 24.94 1.98
CA GLU A 296 21.32 25.73 1.55
C GLU A 296 20.94 26.60 0.35
N GLN A 297 21.62 27.73 0.18
CA GLN A 297 21.44 28.56 -1.01
C GLN A 297 22.57 28.27 -2.01
N ALA A 298 22.21 27.95 -3.25
CA ALA A 298 23.17 27.76 -4.32
C ALA A 298 23.72 29.11 -4.83
N GLN A 299 24.83 29.05 -5.58
CA GLN A 299 25.47 30.24 -6.15
C GLN A 299 24.57 31.00 -7.14
N ASP A 300 23.62 30.31 -7.76
CA ASP A 300 22.62 30.90 -8.66
C ASP A 300 21.42 31.53 -7.92
N GLY A 301 21.45 31.52 -6.58
CA GLY A 301 20.39 32.06 -5.72
C GLY A 301 19.23 31.11 -5.45
N SER A 302 19.20 29.91 -6.04
CA SER A 302 18.19 28.89 -5.77
C SER A 302 18.36 28.26 -4.38
N ASN A 303 17.28 27.69 -3.83
CA ASN A 303 17.32 26.98 -2.57
C ASN A 303 17.46 25.48 -2.82
N LEU A 304 18.36 24.83 -2.09
CA LEU A 304 18.62 23.40 -2.13
C LEU A 304 18.23 22.77 -0.81
N ILE A 305 17.43 21.71 -0.84
CA ILE A 305 17.32 20.76 0.27
C ILE A 305 18.46 19.76 0.11
N VAL A 306 19.45 19.84 1.00
CA VAL A 306 20.61 18.97 1.03
C VAL A 306 20.34 17.81 1.98
N LEU A 307 20.30 16.60 1.43
CA LEU A 307 20.14 15.35 2.15
C LEU A 307 21.51 14.75 2.46
N ASN A 308 21.86 14.67 3.74
CA ASN A 308 23.11 14.07 4.22
C ASN A 308 22.81 12.72 4.91
N PRO A 309 23.43 11.62 4.47
CA PRO A 309 23.12 10.29 4.98
C PRO A 309 23.43 10.20 6.46
N LEU A 310 22.53 9.57 7.22
CA LEU A 310 22.78 9.28 8.61
C LEU A 310 23.73 8.07 8.74
N PRO A 311 24.56 8.02 9.80
CA PRO A 311 25.26 6.79 10.14
C PRO A 311 24.27 5.63 10.30
N PRO A 312 24.64 4.40 9.91
CA PRO A 312 23.80 3.23 10.16
C PRO A 312 23.44 3.15 11.65
N GLN A 313 22.15 3.02 11.93
CA GLN A 313 21.59 2.91 13.28
C GLN A 313 21.56 1.45 13.74
#